data_AF-A0A1B6GR20-F1
#
_entry.id   AF-A0A1B6GR20-F1
#
_cell.length_a   1.000
_cell.length_b   1.000
_cell.length_c   1.000
_cell.angle_alpha   90.00
_cell.angle_beta   90.00
_cell.angle_gamma   90.00
#
_symmetry.space_group_name_H-M   'P 1'
#
loop_
_entity.id
_entity.type
_entity.pdbx_description
1 polymer ?
#
loop_
_entity_poly.entity_id
_entity_poly.type
_entity_poly.pdbx_seq_one_letter_code
_entity_poly.pdbx_strand_id
1 'polypeptide(L)'
;MEYNHSVNSHIQDCVVASVKACTLPLYVKVLAWQTSWWCETEHNIEPQGDVDKQLSVMLSQLEEKLGKEQVSLAMALLTSAKYGLTDSEMLDLLASLDVFHSKDTYVVWAPACLFWARFNKHLSPFFQWTPVLNTCALQWRTMAVRSTIVNRYKDRLGAGHRILLQYFKGDMWQKAG
;
A
#
# COMPACT_ATOMS: atom_id res chain seq x y z
N MET A 1 -12.55 -4.21 16.20
CA MET A 1 -11.93 -5.06 15.15
C MET A 1 -12.79 -6.32 15.12
N GLU A 2 -13.82 -6.34 14.27
CA GLU A 2 -14.72 -7.49 14.18
C GLU A 2 -14.07 -8.54 13.28
N TYR A 3 -13.72 -9.67 13.89
CA TYR A 3 -13.22 -10.84 13.17
C TYR A 3 -14.42 -11.65 12.70
N ASN A 4 -14.54 -11.85 11.39
CA ASN A 4 -15.64 -12.60 10.79
C ASN A 4 -15.40 -14.11 11.02
N HIS A 5 -16.29 -14.78 11.75
CA HIS A 5 -16.12 -16.19 12.16
C HIS A 5 -16.63 -17.21 11.13
N SER A 6 -17.24 -16.77 10.04
CA SER A 6 -17.78 -17.64 8.99
C SER A 6 -17.16 -17.31 7.64
N VAL A 7 -16.13 -18.06 7.26
CA VAL A 7 -15.56 -18.05 5.90
C VAL A 7 -16.35 -19.06 5.05
N ASN A 8 -16.81 -18.66 3.86
CA ASN A 8 -17.50 -19.54 2.90
C ASN A 8 -16.69 -20.83 2.66
N SER A 9 -17.34 -22.01 2.68
CA SER A 9 -16.69 -23.32 2.52
C SER A 9 -15.88 -23.45 1.23
N HIS A 10 -16.35 -22.82 0.14
CA HIS A 10 -15.60 -22.77 -1.12
C HIS A 10 -14.26 -22.04 -0.96
N ILE A 11 -14.26 -20.91 -0.26
CA ILE A 11 -13.05 -20.14 0.03
C ILE A 11 -12.10 -20.95 0.93
N GLN A 12 -12.64 -21.69 1.91
CA GLN A 12 -11.83 -22.56 2.76
C GLN A 12 -11.11 -23.64 1.95
N ASP A 13 -11.81 -24.35 1.06
CA ASP A 13 -11.23 -25.40 0.22
C ASP A 13 -10.16 -24.85 -0.73
N CYS A 14 -10.43 -23.70 -1.36
CA CYS A 14 -9.47 -23.01 -2.22
C CYS A 14 -8.20 -22.58 -1.44
N VAL A 15 -8.37 -22.03 -0.23
CA VAL A 15 -7.25 -21.63 0.63
C VAL A 15 -6.41 -22.85 1.03
N VAL A 16 -7.03 -23.95 1.47
CA VAL A 16 -6.30 -25.17 1.85
C VAL A 16 -5.53 -25.77 0.67
N ALA A 17 -6.15 -25.86 -0.51
CA ALA A 17 -5.49 -26.38 -1.71
C ALA A 17 -4.25 -25.54 -2.08
N SER A 18 -4.35 -24.23 -1.93
CA SER A 18 -3.31 -23.32 -2.39
C SER A 18 -2.18 -23.13 -1.38
N VAL A 19 -2.48 -23.25 -0.08
CA VAL A 19 -1.45 -23.34 0.97
C VAL A 19 -0.65 -24.64 0.85
N LYS A 20 -1.28 -25.74 0.41
CA LYS A 20 -0.55 -26.97 0.07
C LYS A 20 0.36 -26.78 -1.14
N ALA A 21 -0.02 -25.95 -2.11
CA ALA A 21 0.80 -25.63 -3.28
C ALA A 21 1.96 -24.68 -2.97
N CYS A 22 1.76 -23.70 -2.08
CA CYS A 22 2.81 -22.77 -1.63
C CYS A 22 2.79 -22.62 -0.10
N THR A 23 3.79 -23.22 0.55
CA THR A 23 3.92 -23.27 2.01
C THR A 23 4.68 -22.07 2.60
N LEU A 24 5.04 -21.08 1.77
CA LEU A 24 5.77 -19.90 2.22
C LEU A 24 4.88 -19.07 3.16
N PRO A 25 5.34 -18.71 4.38
CA PRO A 25 4.54 -17.92 5.32
C PRO A 25 4.05 -16.58 4.74
N LEU A 26 4.83 -15.96 3.85
CA LEU A 26 4.43 -14.74 3.16
C LEU A 26 3.22 -14.96 2.25
N TYR A 27 3.14 -16.08 1.54
CA TYR A 27 1.99 -16.43 0.69
C TYR A 27 0.71 -16.51 1.53
N VAL A 28 0.75 -17.29 2.60
CA VAL A 28 -0.39 -17.47 3.53
C VAL A 28 -0.83 -16.12 4.09
N LYS A 29 0.13 -15.27 4.47
CA LYS A 29 -0.15 -13.93 5.00
C LYS A 29 -0.83 -13.03 3.95
N VAL A 30 -0.35 -13.03 2.71
CA VAL A 30 -0.94 -12.24 1.62
C VAL A 30 -2.37 -12.70 1.35
N LEU A 31 -2.58 -14.01 1.22
CA LEU A 31 -3.88 -14.60 0.94
C LEU A 31 -4.88 -14.30 2.07
N ALA A 32 -4.50 -14.58 3.32
CA ALA A 32 -5.37 -14.35 4.48
C ALA A 32 -5.73 -12.86 4.66
N TRP A 33 -4.79 -11.96 4.36
CA TRP A 33 -5.06 -10.53 4.44
C TRP A 33 -5.95 -10.04 3.30
N GLN A 34 -5.75 -10.55 2.09
CA GLN A 34 -6.60 -10.23 0.96
C GLN A 34 -8.05 -10.69 1.19
N THR A 35 -8.26 -11.87 1.81
CA THR A 35 -9.59 -12.35 2.18
C THR A 35 -10.27 -11.46 3.23
N SER A 36 -9.50 -10.78 4.09
CA SER A 36 -10.09 -9.90 5.10
C SER A 36 -10.55 -8.54 4.54
N TRP A 37 -10.30 -8.23 3.27
CA TRP A 37 -10.74 -6.96 2.66
C TRP A 37 -12.22 -6.97 2.24
N TRP A 38 -12.82 -8.15 2.14
CA TRP A 38 -14.14 -8.38 1.59
C TRP A 38 -14.98 -9.14 2.61
N CYS A 39 -15.65 -8.41 3.51
CA CYS A 39 -16.54 -9.03 4.50
C CYS A 39 -17.96 -9.30 3.97
N GLU A 40 -18.38 -8.66 2.87
CA GLU A 40 -19.80 -8.58 2.50
C GLU A 40 -20.11 -8.93 1.04
N THR A 41 -19.11 -9.06 0.17
CA THR A 41 -19.31 -9.40 -1.25
C THR A 41 -18.62 -10.71 -1.56
N GLU A 42 -19.33 -11.60 -2.26
CA GLU A 42 -18.83 -12.86 -2.83
C GLU A 42 -17.80 -12.58 -3.94
N HIS A 43 -16.67 -11.97 -3.60
CA HIS A 43 -15.52 -11.95 -4.48
C HIS A 43 -14.84 -13.31 -4.35
N ASN A 44 -14.89 -14.11 -5.40
CA ASN A 44 -14.09 -15.32 -5.53
C ASN A 44 -12.61 -14.94 -5.54
N ILE A 45 -11.97 -15.00 -4.38
CA ILE A 45 -10.52 -14.89 -4.29
C ILE A 45 -9.97 -16.22 -4.79
N GLU A 46 -9.53 -16.22 -6.04
CA GLU A 46 -8.81 -17.34 -6.63
C GLU A 46 -7.35 -17.29 -6.16
N PRO A 47 -6.92 -18.22 -5.29
CA PRO A 47 -5.56 -18.19 -4.83
C PRO A 47 -4.62 -18.69 -5.94
N GLN A 48 -3.46 -18.04 -6.06
CA GLN A 48 -2.58 -18.18 -7.23
C GLN A 48 -1.49 -19.24 -7.07
N GLY A 49 -1.33 -19.82 -5.88
CA GLY A 49 -0.28 -20.80 -5.57
C GLY A 49 1.15 -20.26 -5.67
N ASP A 50 1.33 -18.94 -5.75
CA ASP A 50 2.62 -18.26 -5.86
C ASP A 50 2.57 -16.89 -5.18
N VAL A 51 3.66 -16.49 -4.50
CA VAL A 51 3.71 -15.24 -3.73
C VAL A 51 3.59 -14.02 -4.63
N ASP A 52 4.34 -13.97 -5.73
CA ASP A 52 4.39 -12.80 -6.61
C ASP A 52 3.08 -12.63 -7.36
N LYS A 53 2.49 -13.73 -7.84
CA LYS A 53 1.15 -13.69 -8.45
C LYS A 53 0.09 -13.24 -7.44
N GLN A 54 0.09 -13.77 -6.22
CA GLN A 54 -0.88 -13.38 -5.20
C GLN A 54 -0.73 -11.90 -4.81
N LEU A 55 0.50 -11.43 -4.61
CA LEU A 55 0.79 -10.01 -4.36
C LEU A 55 0.33 -9.13 -5.52
N SER A 56 0.54 -9.55 -6.77
CA SER A 56 0.09 -8.81 -7.95
C SER A 56 -1.43 -8.67 -8.00
N VAL A 57 -2.18 -9.73 -7.67
CA VAL A 57 -3.65 -9.67 -7.57
C VAL A 57 -4.07 -8.74 -6.44
N MET A 58 -3.48 -8.87 -5.25
CA MET A 58 -3.76 -8.00 -4.10
C MET A 58 -3.50 -6.52 -4.43
N LEU A 59 -2.39 -6.21 -5.12
CA LEU A 59 -2.06 -4.85 -5.54
C LEU A 59 -3.05 -4.31 -6.58
N SER A 60 -3.51 -5.15 -7.51
CA SER A 60 -4.53 -4.77 -8.50
C SER A 60 -5.86 -4.42 -7.82
N GLN A 61 -6.27 -5.20 -6.82
CA GLN A 61 -7.47 -4.90 -6.02
C GLN A 61 -7.31 -3.62 -5.17
N LEU A 62 -6.10 -3.34 -4.69
CA LEU A 62 -5.82 -2.09 -3.98
C LEU A 62 -5.97 -0.87 -4.89
N GLU A 63 -5.43 -0.97 -6.11
CA GLU A 63 -5.53 0.05 -7.16
C GLU A 63 -6.99 0.30 -7.56
N GLU A 64 -7.80 -0.74 -7.64
CA GLU A 64 -9.24 -0.63 -7.89
C GLU A 64 -9.97 0.09 -6.74
N LYS A 65 -9.63 -0.23 -5.48
CA LYS A 65 -10.27 0.36 -4.30
C LYS A 65 -9.90 1.82 -4.03
N LEU A 66 -8.64 2.20 -4.28
CA LEU A 66 -8.09 3.48 -3.84
C LEU A 66 -7.66 4.40 -5.00
N GLY A 67 -7.77 3.93 -6.25
CA GLY A 67 -7.33 4.64 -7.44
C GLY A 67 -5.91 4.25 -7.83
N LYS A 68 -5.77 3.81 -9.09
CA LYS A 68 -4.49 3.31 -9.64
C LYS A 68 -3.38 4.36 -9.59
N GLU A 69 -3.68 5.59 -9.98
CA GLU A 69 -2.68 6.66 -10.03
C GLU A 69 -2.18 7.00 -8.62
N GLN A 70 -3.10 7.20 -7.68
CA GLN A 70 -2.82 7.46 -6.27
C GLN A 70 -1.97 6.36 -5.63
N VAL A 71 -2.38 5.10 -5.80
CA VAL A 71 -1.63 3.94 -5.29
C VAL A 71 -0.24 3.89 -5.91
N SER A 72 -0.11 4.08 -7.23
CA SER A 72 1.18 4.00 -7.90
C SER A 72 2.18 5.06 -7.41
N LEU A 73 1.72 6.28 -7.13
CA LEU A 73 2.56 7.36 -6.62
C LEU A 73 2.95 7.12 -5.17
N ALA A 74 2.02 6.71 -4.31
CA ALA A 74 2.32 6.37 -2.91
C ALA A 74 3.33 5.22 -2.81
N MET A 75 3.16 4.18 -3.62
CA MET A 75 4.09 3.05 -3.73
C MET A 75 5.48 3.50 -4.21
N ALA A 76 5.52 4.37 -5.23
CA ALA A 76 6.76 4.90 -5.75
C ALA A 76 7.51 5.73 -4.70
N LEU A 77 6.83 6.60 -3.95
CA LEU A 77 7.43 7.42 -2.88
C LEU A 77 8.04 6.54 -1.79
N LEU A 78 7.25 5.61 -1.21
CA LEU A 78 7.72 4.71 -0.15
C LEU A 78 8.91 3.86 -0.59
N THR A 79 8.90 3.40 -1.84
CA THR A 79 9.92 2.50 -2.37
C THR A 79 11.20 3.22 -2.77
N SER A 80 11.07 4.48 -3.21
CA SER A 80 12.18 5.37 -3.55
C SER A 80 12.96 5.82 -2.30
N ALA A 81 12.32 5.86 -1.13
CA ALA A 81 12.99 6.14 0.12
C ALA A 81 13.85 4.97 0.59
N LYS A 82 15.13 5.23 0.88
CA LYS A 82 16.08 4.19 1.31
C LYS A 82 15.72 3.64 2.70
N TYR A 83 15.41 4.54 3.63
CA TYR A 83 15.14 4.24 5.05
C TYR A 83 13.66 4.38 5.42
N GLY A 84 12.77 4.42 4.43
CA GLY A 84 11.36 4.71 4.65
C GLY A 84 11.07 6.20 4.80
N LEU A 85 9.80 6.51 5.08
CA LEU A 85 9.27 7.86 5.27
C LEU A 85 8.40 7.85 6.52
N THR A 86 8.43 8.92 7.30
CA THR A 86 7.51 9.11 8.43
C THR A 86 6.10 9.36 7.93
N ASP A 87 5.10 9.15 8.80
CA ASP A 87 3.71 9.48 8.49
C ASP A 87 3.54 10.97 8.14
N SER A 88 4.26 11.86 8.84
CA SER A 88 4.26 13.30 8.54
C SER A 88 4.82 13.60 7.16
N GLU A 89 5.98 13.04 6.81
CA GLU A 89 6.58 13.23 5.49
C GLU A 89 5.66 12.70 4.37
N MET A 90 5.05 11.53 4.55
CA MET A 90 4.09 11.01 3.58
C MET A 90 2.86 11.91 3.45
N LEU A 91 2.31 12.41 4.56
CA LEU A 91 1.15 13.31 4.50
C LEU A 91 1.47 14.60 3.76
N ASP A 92 2.63 15.22 4.03
CA ASP A 92 3.06 16.43 3.31
C ASP A 92 3.24 16.17 1.81
N LEU A 93 3.88 15.04 1.46
CA LEU A 93 4.10 14.62 0.07
C LEU A 93 2.78 14.36 -0.66
N LEU A 94 1.80 13.70 -0.02
CA LEU A 94 0.52 13.41 -0.64
C LEU A 94 -0.35 14.67 -0.76
N ALA A 95 -0.35 15.52 0.28
CA ALA A 95 -1.12 16.76 0.32
C ALA A 95 -0.67 17.79 -0.73
N SER A 96 0.57 17.70 -1.20
CA SER A 96 1.15 18.60 -2.20
C SER A 96 0.99 18.12 -3.65
N LEU A 97 0.43 16.93 -3.87
CA LEU A 97 0.22 16.36 -5.19
C LEU A 97 -1.26 16.47 -5.61
N ASP A 98 -1.51 17.13 -6.74
CA ASP A 98 -2.87 17.42 -7.25
C ASP A 98 -3.76 16.17 -7.42
N VAL A 99 -3.17 15.00 -7.64
CA VAL A 99 -3.92 13.72 -7.78
C VAL A 99 -4.67 13.32 -6.51
N PHE A 100 -4.26 13.83 -5.35
CA PHE A 100 -4.93 13.61 -4.06
C PHE A 100 -5.87 14.76 -3.68
N HIS A 101 -6.04 15.75 -4.56
CA HIS A 101 -6.90 16.89 -4.31
C HIS A 101 -8.34 16.63 -4.75
N SER A 102 -9.30 17.23 -4.05
CA SER A 102 -10.68 17.31 -4.49
C SER A 102 -11.24 18.71 -4.28
N LYS A 103 -12.06 19.17 -5.23
CA LYS A 103 -12.82 20.43 -5.11
C LYS A 103 -14.09 20.28 -4.29
N ASP A 104 -14.48 19.04 -3.97
CA ASP A 104 -15.69 18.73 -3.21
C ASP A 104 -15.48 18.92 -1.69
N THR A 105 -14.22 19.09 -1.26
CA THR A 105 -13.86 19.30 0.14
C THR A 105 -13.46 20.75 0.40
N TYR A 106 -13.83 21.28 1.57
CA TYR A 106 -13.46 22.64 1.99
C TYR A 106 -11.94 22.86 1.98
N VAL A 107 -11.19 21.83 2.39
CA VAL A 107 -9.73 21.80 2.29
C VAL A 107 -9.35 20.91 1.12
N VAL A 108 -8.76 21.49 0.09
CA VAL A 108 -8.48 20.81 -1.20
C VAL A 108 -7.59 19.57 -1.03
N TRP A 109 -6.63 19.62 -0.10
CA TRP A 109 -5.69 18.53 0.17
C TRP A 109 -6.19 17.49 1.20
N ALA A 110 -7.33 17.72 1.86
CA ALA A 110 -7.85 16.80 2.89
C ALA A 110 -8.03 15.34 2.42
N PRO A 111 -8.41 15.05 1.16
CA PRO A 111 -8.51 13.67 0.69
C PRO A 111 -7.19 12.90 0.74
N ALA A 112 -6.03 13.57 0.73
CA ALA A 112 -4.72 12.94 0.91
C ALA A 112 -4.61 12.20 2.25
N CYS A 113 -5.11 12.82 3.33
CA CYS A 113 -5.13 12.21 4.66
C CYS A 113 -6.02 10.97 4.72
N LEU A 114 -7.20 11.05 4.09
CA LEU A 114 -8.13 9.92 4.01
C LEU A 114 -7.56 8.77 3.18
N PHE A 115 -6.92 9.10 2.05
CA PHE A 115 -6.21 8.12 1.24
C PHE A 115 -5.12 7.43 2.06
N TRP A 116 -4.26 8.20 2.76
CA TRP A 116 -3.17 7.64 3.56
C TRP A 116 -3.66 6.71 4.66
N ALA A 117 -4.72 7.08 5.37
CA ALA A 117 -5.33 6.24 6.39
C ALA A 117 -5.86 4.92 5.80
N ARG A 118 -6.56 4.97 4.66
CA ARG A 118 -7.08 3.78 3.97
C ARG A 118 -5.96 2.91 3.40
N PHE A 119 -4.95 3.52 2.81
CA PHE A 119 -3.77 2.86 2.26
C PHE A 119 -3.02 2.09 3.36
N ASN A 120 -2.75 2.73 4.50
CA ASN A 120 -2.16 2.08 5.66
C ASN A 120 -3.04 0.95 6.20
N LYS A 121 -4.35 1.15 6.32
CA LYS A 121 -5.26 0.10 6.76
C LYS A 121 -5.15 -1.14 5.88
N HIS A 122 -5.02 -0.98 4.56
CA HIS A 122 -4.90 -2.12 3.64
C HIS A 122 -3.50 -2.74 3.59
N LEU A 123 -2.44 -2.03 3.94
CA LEU A 123 -1.07 -2.55 3.81
C LEU A 123 -0.34 -2.76 5.14
N SER A 124 -0.97 -2.43 6.27
CA SER A 124 -0.41 -2.51 7.62
C SER A 124 0.39 -3.78 7.92
N PRO A 125 -0.04 -5.01 7.54
CA PRO A 125 0.76 -6.20 7.81
C PRO A 125 2.08 -6.27 7.05
N PHE A 126 2.19 -5.58 5.92
CA PHE A 126 3.39 -5.52 5.09
C PHE A 126 4.31 -4.36 5.45
N PHE A 127 3.86 -3.51 6.37
CA PHE A 127 4.62 -2.40 6.90
C PHE A 127 5.29 -2.72 8.23
N GLN A 128 6.34 -1.96 8.49
CA GLN A 128 7.08 -1.91 9.74
C GLN A 128 7.37 -0.46 10.07
N TRP A 129 6.92 -0.01 11.24
CA TRP A 129 7.31 1.28 11.80
C TRP A 129 8.60 1.07 12.59
N THR A 130 9.68 1.67 12.11
CA THR A 130 10.99 1.59 12.74
C THR A 130 11.25 2.91 13.47
N PRO A 131 11.54 2.89 14.79
CA PRO A 131 11.89 4.10 15.52
C PRO A 131 13.15 4.75 14.93
N VAL A 132 13.07 6.07 14.67
CA VAL A 132 14.17 6.91 14.21
C VAL A 132 14.12 8.20 15.04
N LEU A 133 15.07 8.35 15.97
CA LEU A 133 15.10 9.47 16.92
C LEU A 133 13.75 9.57 17.68
N ASN A 134 13.03 10.69 17.51
CA ASN A 134 11.76 10.98 18.17
C ASN A 134 10.53 10.66 17.30
N THR A 135 10.72 9.95 16.18
CA THR A 135 9.65 9.60 15.23
C THR A 135 9.77 8.15 14.78
N CYS A 136 8.85 7.69 13.95
CA CYS A 136 8.86 6.37 13.34
C CYS A 136 8.85 6.51 11.82
N ALA A 137 9.80 5.85 11.15
CA ALA A 137 9.82 5.73 9.70
C ALA A 137 9.08 4.46 9.27
N LEU A 138 8.18 4.60 8.31
CA LEU A 138 7.46 3.51 7.68
C LEU A 138 8.33 2.81 6.64
N GLN A 139 8.54 1.51 6.79
CA GLN A 139 9.35 0.69 5.91
C GLN A 139 8.58 -0.56 5.45
N TRP A 140 9.01 -1.12 4.31
CA TRP A 140 8.58 -2.46 3.89
C TRP A 140 9.13 -3.50 4.87
N ARG A 141 8.24 -4.33 5.42
CA ARG A 141 8.60 -5.36 6.41
C ARG A 141 9.54 -6.42 5.86
N THR A 142 9.43 -6.76 4.57
CA THR A 142 10.29 -7.76 3.94
C THR A 142 10.82 -7.26 2.60
N MET A 143 12.04 -7.68 2.26
CA MET A 143 12.65 -7.36 0.97
C MET A 143 11.89 -8.01 -0.20
N ALA A 144 11.26 -9.16 0.01
CA ALA A 144 10.42 -9.81 -1.00
C ALA A 144 9.24 -8.94 -1.41
N VAL A 145 8.49 -8.38 -0.45
CA VAL A 145 7.40 -7.44 -0.75
C VAL A 145 7.94 -6.20 -1.45
N ARG A 146 9.06 -5.65 -0.95
CA ARG A 146 9.69 -4.49 -1.59
C ARG A 146 10.06 -4.78 -3.05
N SER A 147 10.68 -5.93 -3.36
CA SER A 147 11.09 -6.26 -4.73
C SER A 147 9.91 -6.39 -5.67
N THR A 148 8.80 -7.02 -5.24
CA THR A 148 7.59 -7.16 -6.06
C THR A 148 7.01 -5.78 -6.38
N ILE A 149 7.00 -4.86 -5.41
CA ILE A 149 6.51 -3.48 -5.57
C ILE A 149 7.44 -2.66 -6.47
N VAL A 150 8.77 -2.75 -6.28
CA VAL A 150 9.78 -2.13 -7.16
C VAL A 150 9.54 -2.54 -8.61
N ASN A 151 9.36 -3.85 -8.85
CA ASN A 151 9.17 -4.39 -10.19
C ASN A 151 7.85 -3.91 -10.82
N ARG A 152 6.76 -3.88 -10.05
CA ARG A 152 5.44 -3.43 -10.53
C ARG A 152 5.40 -1.94 -10.85
N TYR A 153 6.01 -1.10 -10.01
CA TYR A 153 5.92 0.36 -10.13
C TYR A 153 7.21 1.01 -10.65
N LYS A 154 8.08 0.24 -11.32
CA LYS A 154 9.40 0.68 -11.82
C LYS A 154 9.33 1.99 -12.61
N ASP A 155 8.31 2.15 -13.44
CA ASP A 155 8.15 3.32 -14.32
C ASP A 155 7.80 4.59 -13.54
N ARG A 156 7.28 4.45 -12.31
CA ARG A 156 6.94 5.56 -11.41
C ARG A 156 8.05 5.90 -10.42
N LEU A 157 9.06 5.03 -10.24
CA LEU A 157 10.17 5.29 -9.32
C LEU A 157 10.94 6.56 -9.68
N GLY A 158 11.11 6.85 -10.98
CA GLY A 158 11.73 8.09 -11.44
C GLY A 158 10.95 9.35 -11.02
N ALA A 159 9.62 9.27 -10.94
CA ALA A 159 8.80 10.34 -10.39
C ALA A 159 8.96 10.42 -8.86
N GLY A 160 8.92 9.28 -8.16
CA GLY A 160 9.12 9.21 -6.71
C GLY A 160 10.43 9.85 -6.25
N HIS A 161 11.56 9.50 -6.88
CA HIS A 161 12.87 10.11 -6.57
C HIS A 161 12.87 11.63 -6.79
N ARG A 162 12.27 12.12 -7.88
CA ARG A 162 12.21 13.56 -8.17
C ARG A 162 11.38 14.32 -7.13
N ILE A 163 10.23 13.77 -6.74
CA ILE A 163 9.36 14.38 -5.73
C ILE A 163 10.06 14.42 -4.38
N LEU A 164 10.67 13.30 -3.94
CA LEU A 164 11.44 13.26 -2.69
C LEU A 164 12.60 14.26 -2.70
N LEU A 165 13.31 14.38 -3.82
CA LEU A 165 14.38 15.37 -3.97
C LEU A 165 13.86 16.80 -3.78
N GLN A 166 12.73 17.15 -4.39
CA GLN A 166 12.11 18.47 -4.26
C GLN A 166 11.63 18.73 -2.82
N TYR A 167 11.03 17.72 -2.18
CA TYR A 167 10.57 17.79 -0.79
C TYR A 167 11.73 18.11 0.17
N PHE A 168 12.78 17.29 0.16
CA PHE A 168 13.91 17.45 1.07
C PHE A 168 14.80 18.67 0.75
N LYS A 169 14.74 19.20 -0.48
CA LYS A 169 15.44 20.43 -0.84
C LYS A 169 14.78 21.70 -0.31
N GLY A 170 13.48 21.68 -0.02
CA GLY A 170 12.74 22.90 0.29
C GLY A 170 11.87 23.43 -0.85
N ASP A 171 11.89 22.82 -2.03
CA ASP A 171 11.32 23.44 -3.24
C ASP A 171 9.78 23.47 -3.21
N MET A 172 9.17 22.54 -2.45
CA MET A 172 7.71 22.38 -2.38
C MET A 172 7.04 23.46 -1.51
N TRP A 173 7.77 24.04 -0.56
CA TRP A 173 7.26 25.07 0.37
C TRP A 173 7.64 26.48 -0.07
N GLN A 174 8.69 26.64 -0.88
CA GLN A 174 9.12 27.95 -1.39
C GLN A 174 8.16 28.58 -2.41
N LYS A 175 7.27 27.79 -3.01
CA LYS A 175 6.27 28.28 -3.97
C LYS A 175 4.97 28.79 -3.32
N ALA A 176 4.84 28.66 -2.00
CA ALA A 176 3.66 29.07 -1.26
C ALA A 176 3.80 30.45 -0.57
N GLY A 177 4.91 31.17 -0.82
CA GLY A 177 5.19 32.50 -0.31
C GLY A 177 5.15 33.58 -1.38
#